data_AF-A0A3D5F0F6-F1
#
_entry.id   AF-A0A3D5F0F6-F1
#
_cell.length_a   1.000
_cell.length_b   1.000
_cell.length_c   1.000
_cell.angle_alpha   90.00
_cell.angle_beta   90.00
_cell.angle_gamma   90.00
#
_symmetry.space_group_name_H-M   'P 1'
#
loop_
_entity.id
_entity.type
_entity.pdbx_description
1 polymer ?
#
loop_
_entity_poly.entity_id
_entity_poly.type
_entity_poly.pdbx_seq_one_letter_code
_entity_poly.pdbx_strand_id
1 'polypeptide(L)' 'VGGDGDLDIVTANSSSSSSSASVLLGNGDGSFAARVDYGLPGGAYSVTLGDVDGDGDLDIVTANYSSSSSASVLLNRSR' A
#
# COMPACT_ATOMS: atom_id res chain seq x y z
N VAL A 1 -4.60 -1.26 -5.86
CA VAL A 1 -4.06 -0.57 -7.07
C VAL A 1 -5.14 -0.67 -8.12
N GLY A 2 -5.66 0.47 -8.57
CA GLY A 2 -7.08 0.83 -8.77
C GLY A 2 -7.94 -0.05 -9.67
N GLY A 3 -7.42 -1.15 -10.23
CA GLY A 3 -8.17 -2.10 -11.05
C GLY A 3 -8.58 -1.54 -12.41
N ASP A 4 -8.15 -0.33 -12.75
CA ASP A 4 -8.42 0.39 -13.99
C ASP A 4 -7.53 -0.05 -15.16
N GLY A 5 -6.58 -0.96 -14.90
CA GLY A 5 -5.63 -1.45 -15.89
C GLY A 5 -4.41 -0.56 -16.07
N ASP A 6 -4.33 0.54 -15.32
CA ASP A 6 -3.18 1.43 -15.31
C ASP A 6 -2.15 1.01 -14.27
N LEU A 7 -0.89 1.35 -14.55
CA LEU A 7 0.20 1.09 -13.61
C LEU A 7 0.14 2.11 -12.47
N ASP A 8 -0.12 1.63 -11.26
CA ASP A 8 -0.01 2.43 -10.03
C ASP A 8 1.35 2.26 -9.35
N ILE A 9 1.65 3.18 -8.44
CA ILE A 9 2.79 3.07 -7.52
C ILE A 9 2.31 2.92 -6.09
N VAL A 10 2.90 1.96 -5.37
CA VAL A 10 2.76 1.83 -3.92
C VAL A 10 4.14 1.83 -3.27
N THR A 11 4.33 2.66 -2.25
CA THR A 11 5.61 2.75 -1.52
C THR A 11 5.38 2.60 -0.02
N ALA A 12 6.30 1.93 0.66
CA ALA A 12 6.36 1.92 2.12
C ALA A 12 7.26 3.06 2.60
N ASN A 13 6.73 3.91 3.47
CA ASN A 13 7.45 5.00 4.11
C ASN A 13 7.65 4.63 5.58
N SER A 14 8.91 4.55 5.99
CA SER A 14 9.28 4.15 7.34
C SER A 14 9.98 5.29 8.08
N SER A 15 9.55 5.55 9.30
CA SER A 15 10.27 6.36 10.28
C SER A 15 10.40 5.59 11.59
N SER A 16 11.20 6.11 12.51
CA SER A 16 11.45 5.49 13.82
C SER A 16 10.20 5.35 14.71
N SER A 17 9.15 6.12 14.45
CA SER A 17 7.95 6.20 15.30
C SER A 17 6.63 6.03 14.56
N SER A 18 6.62 6.10 13.24
CA SER A 18 5.42 5.94 12.40
C SER A 18 5.78 5.43 11.01
N SER A 19 4.83 4.75 10.37
CA SER A 19 4.98 4.32 8.98
C SER A 19 3.70 4.58 8.20
N SER A 20 3.81 4.68 6.88
CA SER A 20 2.68 4.79 5.98
C SER A 20 2.94 4.07 4.67
N ALA A 21 1.88 3.68 3.98
CA ALA A 21 1.95 3.35 2.56
C ALA A 21 1.47 4.55 1.75
N SER A 22 2.24 5.02 0.77
CA SER A 22 1.74 5.99 -0.21
C SER A 22 1.29 5.28 -1.47
N VAL A 23 0.09 5.61 -1.96
CA VAL A 23 -0.46 5.15 -3.23
C VAL A 23 -0.52 6.32 -4.20
N LEU A 24 -0.02 6.14 -5.40
CA LEU A 24 -0.18 7.06 -6.51
C LEU A 24 -0.87 6.31 -7.64
N LEU A 25 -2.08 6.74 -7.98
CA LEU A 25 -2.83 6.13 -9.07
C LEU A 25 -2.27 6.58 -10.41
N GLY A 26 -2.06 5.64 -11.33
CA GLY A 26 -1.67 5.91 -12.70
C GLY A 26 -2.82 6.53 -13.47
N ASN A 27 -2.53 7.46 -14.38
CA ASN A 27 -3.53 8.03 -15.29
C ASN A 27 -3.49 7.38 -16.70
N GLY A 28 -2.74 6.29 -16.87
CA GLY A 28 -2.56 5.58 -18.14
C GLY A 28 -1.64 6.25 -19.17
N ASP A 29 -1.23 7.49 -18.96
CA ASP A 29 -0.32 8.25 -19.83
C ASP A 29 1.12 8.34 -19.28
N GLY A 30 1.42 7.58 -18.23
CA GLY A 30 2.69 7.62 -17.50
C GLY A 30 2.79 8.73 -16.45
N SER A 31 1.75 9.57 -16.30
CA SER A 31 1.59 10.46 -15.16
C SER A 31 0.85 9.78 -14.01
N PHE A 32 0.97 10.37 -12.82
CA PHE A 32 0.35 9.86 -11.60
C PHE A 32 -0.45 10.96 -10.92
N ALA A 33 -1.57 10.58 -10.31
CA ALA A 33 -2.35 11.44 -9.43
C ALA A 33 -1.58 11.85 -8.17
N ALA A 34 -2.15 12.78 -7.41
CA ALA A 34 -1.61 13.15 -6.10
C ALA A 34 -1.56 11.92 -5.18
N ARG A 35 -0.46 11.74 -4.46
CA ARG A 35 -0.31 10.61 -3.54
C ARG A 35 -1.35 10.65 -2.43
N VAL A 36 -1.84 9.48 -2.04
CA VAL A 36 -2.67 9.26 -0.86
C VAL A 36 -1.89 8.40 0.13
N ASP A 37 -1.80 8.86 1.38
CA ASP A 37 -1.04 8.19 2.45
C ASP A 37 -1.99 7.41 3.38
N TYR A 38 -1.69 6.14 3.58
CA TYR A 38 -2.41 5.26 4.51
C TYR A 38 -1.52 4.92 5.70
N GLY A 39 -2.00 5.21 6.91
CA GLY A 39 -1.26 4.97 8.14
C GLY A 39 -1.03 3.49 8.40
N LEU A 40 0.19 3.15 8.82
CA LEU A 40 0.60 1.80 9.21
C LEU A 40 1.17 1.83 10.64
N PRO A 41 1.13 0.68 11.36
CA PRO A 41 1.97 0.53 12.54
C PRO A 41 3.44 0.70 12.13
N GLY A 42 4.23 1.34 13.00
CA GLY A 42 5.62 1.69 12.70
C GLY A 42 6.50 0.49 12.33
N GLY A 43 7.50 0.74 11.50
CA GLY A 43 8.49 -0.24 11.08
C GLY A 43 8.19 -0.93 9.75
N ALA A 44 7.29 -0.40 8.91
CA ALA A 44 7.07 -0.95 7.57
C ALA A 44 8.41 -0.96 6.79
N TYR A 45 8.84 -2.14 6.34
CA TYR A 45 10.14 -2.33 5.68
C TYR A 45 9.98 -2.75 4.22
N SER A 46 8.92 -3.50 3.91
CA SER A 46 8.60 -3.93 2.56
C SER A 46 7.10 -3.90 2.33
N VAL A 47 6.71 -3.73 1.07
CA VAL A 47 5.32 -3.72 0.61
C VAL A 47 5.16 -4.66 -0.58
N THR A 48 4.03 -5.38 -0.61
CA THR A 48 3.57 -6.15 -1.76
C THR A 48 2.07 -5.93 -1.94
N LEU A 49 1.58 -6.29 -3.12
CA LEU A 49 0.16 -6.30 -3.43
C LEU A 49 -0.34 -7.74 -3.55
N GLY A 50 -1.59 -7.96 -3.17
CA GLY A 50 -2.30 -9.23 -3.36
C GLY A 50 -3.77 -9.08 -2.98
N ASP A 51 -4.63 -9.85 -3.62
CA ASP A 51 -6.05 -9.97 -3.23
C ASP A 51 -6.12 -10.88 -1.99
N VAL A 52 -6.20 -10.29 -0.80
CA VAL A 52 -6.09 -11.01 0.48
C VAL A 52 -7.47 -11.41 1.01
N ASP A 53 -8.51 -10.63 0.73
CA ASP A 53 -9.87 -10.93 1.16
C ASP A 53 -10.75 -11.59 0.08
N GLY A 54 -10.25 -11.72 -1.14
CA GLY A 54 -10.88 -12.47 -2.24
C GLY A 54 -11.94 -11.68 -3.00
N ASP A 55 -11.91 -10.35 -2.92
CA ASP A 55 -12.88 -9.48 -3.59
C ASP A 55 -12.49 -9.13 -5.04
N GLY A 56 -11.28 -9.51 -5.45
CA GLY A 56 -10.75 -9.28 -6.79
C GLY A 56 -9.96 -7.98 -6.93
N ASP A 57 -9.89 -7.17 -5.87
CA ASP A 57 -9.07 -5.96 -5.81
C ASP A 57 -7.73 -6.22 -5.11
N LEU A 58 -6.67 -5.55 -5.57
CA LEU A 58 -5.36 -5.68 -4.94
C LEU A 58 -5.30 -4.89 -3.62
N ASP A 59 -5.12 -5.61 -2.51
CA ASP A 59 -4.81 -5.08 -1.19
C ASP A 59 -3.33 -4.76 -1.02
N ILE A 60 -3.03 -3.94 -0.01
CA ILE A 60 -1.65 -3.60 0.37
C ILE A 60 -1.24 -4.45 1.57
N VAL A 61 -0.18 -5.24 1.40
CA VAL A 61 0.41 -6.05 2.46
C VAL A 61 1.79 -5.51 2.79
N THR A 62 2.05 -5.29 4.08
CA THR A 62 3.33 -4.76 4.58
C THR A 62 3.98 -5.72 5.57
N ALA A 63 5.30 -5.87 5.42
CA ALA A 63 6.14 -6.53 6.41
C ALA A 63 6.75 -5.47 7.33
N ASN A 64 6.48 -5.58 8.62
CA ASN A 64 6.91 -4.62 9.63
C ASN A 64 8.08 -5.19 10.43
N TYR A 65 9.24 -4.54 10.31
CA TYR A 65 10.43 -4.86 11.07
C TYR A 65 10.59 -3.87 12.23
N SER A 66 10.09 -4.28 13.39
CA SER A 66 10.23 -3.58 14.68
C SER A 66 10.60 -4.57 15.78
N SER A 67 10.54 -4.18 17.05
CA SER A 67 10.84 -5.05 18.20
C SER A 67 9.97 -6.32 18.27
N SER A 68 8.84 -6.36 17.57
CA SER A 68 7.93 -7.50 17.53
C SER A 68 7.43 -7.71 16.10
N SER A 69 8.35 -8.12 15.21
CA SER A 69 8.09 -8.36 13.78
C SER A 69 6.66 -8.80 13.49
N SER A 70 5.97 -8.05 12.65
CA SER A 70 4.56 -8.26 12.34
C SER A 70 4.29 -8.04 10.86
N ALA A 71 3.09 -8.40 10.41
CA ALA A 71 2.59 -8.03 9.09
C ALA A 71 1.30 -7.22 9.26
N SER A 72 1.00 -6.36 8.29
CA SER A 72 -0.25 -5.60 8.26
C SER A 72 -0.86 -5.63 6.87
N VAL A 73 -2.18 -5.71 6.81
CA VAL A 73 -2.97 -5.70 5.57
C VAL A 73 -3.87 -4.48 5.60
N LEU A 74 -3.84 -3.72 4.52
CA LEU A 74 -4.77 -2.63 4.26
C LEU A 74 -5.67 -3.05 3.11
N LEU A 75 -6.94 -3.32 3.44
CA LEU A 75 -7.94 -3.76 2.48
C LEU A 75 -8.36 -2.62 1.57
N ASN A 76 -8.31 -2.85 0.25
CA ASN A 76 -8.85 -1.94 -0.72
C ASN A 76 -10.35 -2.18 -0.86
N ARG A 77 -11.17 -1.30 -0.28
CA ARG A 77 -12.63 -1.43 -0.42
C ARG A 77 -13.12 -0.60 -1.59
N SER A 78 -13.47 -1.27 -2.68
CA SER A 78 -14.29 -0.69 -3.73
C SER A 78 -15.63 -0.21 -3.14
N ARG A 79 -16.04 1.00 -3.52
CA ARG A 79 -17.37 1.54 -3.20
C ARG A 79 -18.37 1.21 -4.29
#